data_AF-A0A2R6BTY2-F1
#
_entry.id   AF-A0A2R6BTY2-F1
#
_cell.length_a   1.000
_cell.length_b   1.000
_cell.length_c   1.000
_cell.angle_alpha   90.00
_cell.angle_beta   90.00
_cell.angle_gamma   90.00
#
_symmetry.space_group_name_H-M   'P 1'
#
loop_
_entity.id
_entity.type
_entity.pdbx_description
1 polymer ?
#
loop_
_entity_poly.entity_id
_entity_poly.type
_entity_poly.pdbx_seq_one_letter_code
_entity_poly.pdbx_strand_id
1 'polypeptide(L)' 'MFIAAHPLAKAFKPNSQADPRIKKALIQAKNAGCVIRSIKFHLEKNGKVLLDNPSLDVVL' A
#
# COMPACT_ATOMS: atom_id res chain seq x y z
N MET A 1 -2.81 -2.95 -6.75
CA MET A 1 -1.59 -3.31 -6.02
C MET A 1 -0.89 -2.02 -5.61
N PHE A 2 -0.57 -1.85 -4.33
CA PHE A 2 0.21 -0.72 -3.82
C PHE A 2 1.59 -1.18 -3.38
N ILE A 3 2.59 -0.35 -3.62
CA ILE A 3 3.99 -0.66 -3.31
C ILE A 3 4.46 0.30 -2.21
N ALA A 4 4.63 -0.23 -1.00
CA ALA A 4 5.23 0.51 0.11
C ALA A 4 6.75 0.36 0.04
N ALA A 5 7.42 1.24 -0.72
CA ALA A 5 8.87 1.30 -0.83
C ALA A 5 9.50 2.13 0.31
N HIS A 6 9.08 1.87 1.55
CA HIS A 6 9.56 2.60 2.72
C HIS A 6 9.84 1.62 3.88
N PRO A 7 11.07 1.60 4.44
CA PRO A 7 11.50 0.57 5.39
C PRO A 7 10.71 0.56 6.69
N LEU A 8 10.12 1.68 7.09
CA LEU A 8 9.33 1.79 8.33
C LEU A 8 7.81 1.66 8.12
N ALA A 9 7.35 1.42 6.89
CA ALA A 9 5.92 1.23 6.63
C ALA A 9 5.41 -0.03 7.35
N LYS A 10 4.28 0.11 8.04
CA LYS A 10 3.62 -0.98 8.78
C LYS A 10 2.28 -1.40 8.16
N ALA A 11 1.64 -0.50 7.43
CA ALA A 11 0.39 -0.71 6.71
C ALA A 11 0.29 0.31 5.56
N PHE A 12 -0.61 0.05 4.63
CA PHE A 12 -1.05 1.00 3.62
C PHE A 12 -2.42 1.57 4.02
N LYS A 13 -2.57 2.89 3.93
CA LYS A 13 -3.87 3.58 3.96
C LYS A 13 -3.87 4.75 2.99
N PRO A 14 -4.98 5.05 2.29
CA PRO A 14 -5.06 6.24 1.45
C PRO A 14 -5.01 7.49 2.32
N ASN A 15 -4.23 8.49 1.91
CA ASN A 15 -4.17 9.77 2.60
C ASN A 15 -5.41 10.61 2.26
N SER A 16 -6.43 10.57 3.13
CA SER A 16 -7.70 11.27 2.92
C SER A 16 -7.60 12.80 3.05
N GLN A 17 -6.56 13.32 3.70
CA GLN A 17 -6.32 14.76 3.76
C GLN A 17 -5.80 15.28 2.41
N ALA A 18 -4.98 14.49 1.73
CA ALA A 18 -4.45 14.84 0.41
C ALA A 18 -5.48 14.63 -0.71
N ASP A 19 -6.17 13.47 -0.72
CA ASP A 19 -7.26 13.22 -1.67
C ASP A 19 -8.38 12.35 -1.05
N PRO A 20 -9.51 12.95 -0.65
CA PRO A 20 -10.65 12.20 -0.12
C PRO A 20 -11.39 11.38 -1.19
N ARG A 21 -11.29 11.75 -2.47
CA ARG A 21 -11.95 11.03 -3.58
C ARG A 21 -11.28 9.69 -3.85
N ILE A 22 -9.94 9.62 -3.72
CA ILE A 22 -9.21 8.35 -3.81
C ILE A 22 -9.68 7.36 -2.75
N LYS A 23 -9.84 7.79 -1.49
CA LYS A 23 -10.37 6.91 -0.44
C LYS A 23 -11.75 6.36 -0.83
N LYS A 24 -12.65 7.24 -1.29
CA LYS A 24 -14.00 6.84 -1.73
C LYS A 24 -13.94 5.84 -2.89
N ALA A 25 -13.11 6.10 -3.90
CA ALA A 25 -12.95 5.23 -5.05
C ALA A 25 -12.39 3.85 -4.66
N LEU A 26 -11.43 3.78 -3.74
CA LEU A 26 -10.87 2.51 -3.26
C LEU A 26 -11.89 1.69 -2.48
N ILE A 27 -12.72 2.33 -1.66
CA ILE A 27 -13.84 1.66 -0.97
C ILE A 27 -14.85 1.11 -1.99
N GLN A 28 -15.23 1.91 -2.98
CA GLN A 28 -16.15 1.48 -4.05
C GLN A 28 -15.57 0.32 -4.86
N ALA A 29 -14.30 0.39 -5.24
CA ALA A 29 -13.62 -0.68 -5.95
C ALA A 29 -13.61 -1.98 -5.14
N LYS A 30 -13.27 -1.91 -3.83
CA LYS A 30 -13.33 -3.07 -2.93
C LYS A 30 -14.73 -3.68 -2.89
N ASN A 31 -15.77 -2.85 -2.75
CA ASN A 31 -17.16 -3.29 -2.71
C ASN A 31 -17.63 -3.91 -4.04
N ALA A 32 -17.04 -3.50 -5.16
CA ALA A 32 -17.26 -4.09 -6.48
C ALA A 32 -16.43 -5.37 -6.74
N GLY A 33 -15.73 -5.89 -5.72
CA GLY A 33 -14.94 -7.12 -5.82
C GLY A 33 -13.48 -6.90 -6.23
N CYS A 34 -13.00 -5.65 -6.35
CA CYS A 34 -11.59 -5.38 -6.62
C CYS A 34 -10.73 -5.76 -5.41
N VAL A 35 -9.79 -6.68 -5.61
CA VAL A 35 -8.84 -7.09 -4.56
C VAL A 35 -7.73 -6.06 -4.43
N ILE A 36 -7.77 -5.28 -3.36
CA ILE A 36 -6.71 -4.31 -3.04
C ILE A 36 -5.66 -4.98 -2.17
N ARG A 37 -4.42 -5.01 -2.67
CA ARG A 37 -3.24 -5.56 -1.98
C ARG A 37 -2.16 -4.50 -1.84
N SER A 38 -1.34 -4.62 -0.81
CA SER A 38 -0.10 -3.87 -0.66
C SER A 38 1.06 -4.81 -0.36
N ILE A 39 2.24 -4.48 -0.85
CA ILE A 39 3.50 -5.16 -0.52
C ILE A 39 4.53 -4.14 -0.07
N LYS A 40 5.52 -4.59 0.70
CA LYS A 40 6.58 -3.73 1.23
C LYS A 40 7.92 -4.13 0.65
N PHE A 41 8.65 -3.15 0.13
CA PHE A 41 10.06 -3.27 -0.19
C PHE A 41 10.89 -2.24 0.54
N HIS A 42 12.19 -2.52 0.65
CA HIS A 42 13.18 -1.49 0.91
C HIS A 42 14.43 -1.70 0.04
N LEU A 43 15.19 -0.61 -0.11
CA LEU A 43 16.48 -0.59 -0.78
C LEU A 43 17.58 -0.63 0.28
N GLU A 44 18.49 -1.60 0.17
CA GLU A 44 19.72 -1.63 0.94
C GLU A 44 20.79 -0.70 0.32
N LYS A 45 21.78 -0.30 1.12
CA LYS A 45 22.90 0.56 0.66
C LYS A 45 23.71 -0.03 -0.50
N ASN A 46 23.72 -1.36 -0.64
CA ASN A 46 24.42 -2.08 -1.71
C ASN A 46 23.59 -2.17 -3.01
N GLY A 47 22.42 -1.52 -3.07
CA GLY A 47 21.53 -1.55 -4.24
C GLY A 47 20.57 -2.73 -4.28
N LYS A 48 20.60 -3.65 -3.31
CA LYS A 48 19.65 -4.76 -3.23
C LYS A 48 18.26 -4.25 -2.86
N VAL A 49 17.27 -4.74 -3.60
CA VAL A 49 15.85 -4.53 -3.29
C VAL A 49 15.34 -5.76 -2.56
N LEU A 50 14.87 -5.57 -1.33
CA LEU A 50 14.34 -6.66 -0.51
C LEU A 50 12.83 -6.55 -0.39
N LEU A 51 12.12 -7.65 -0.61
CA LEU A 51 10.70 -7.80 -0.32
C LEU A 51 10.53 -8.14 1.17
N ASP A 52 10.22 -7.14 1.99
CA ASP A 52 10.07 -7.32 3.45
C ASP A 52 8.77 -8.01 3.84
N ASN A 53 7.68 -7.63 3.17
CA ASN A 53 6.35 -8.14 3.48
C ASN A 53 5.55 -8.34 2.19
N PRO A 54 5.24 -9.59 1.80
CA PRO A 54 4.49 -9.90 0.59
C PRO A 54 2.98 -9.62 0.71
N SER A 55 2.49 -9.24 1.89
CA SER A 55 1.08 -8.93 2.15
C SER A 55 0.98 -7.89 3.26
N LEU A 56 1.43 -6.67 2.98
CA LEU A 56 1.30 -5.54 3.91
C LEU A 56 -0.18 -5.18 4.10
N ASP A 57 -0.59 -4.98 5.35
CA ASP A 57 -1.97 -4.68 5.71
C ASP A 57 -2.51 -3.46 4.96
N VAL A 58 -3.76 -3.55 4.51
CA VAL A 58 -4.50 -2.48 3.83
C VAL A 58 -5.64 -2.00 4.72
N VAL A 59 -5.61 -0.72 5.09
CA VAL A 59 -6.62 -0.06 5.91
C VAL A 59 -7.33 1.00 5.07
N LEU A 60 -8.63 0.82 4.81
CA LEU A 60 -9.47 1.73 4.03
C LEU A 60 -10.46 2.49 4.93
#